data_AF-A0A7X6ZW53-F1
#
_entry.id   AF-A0A7X6ZW53-F1
#
_cell.length_a   1.000
_cell.length_b   1.000
_cell.length_c   1.000
_cell.angle_alpha   90.00
_cell.angle_beta   90.00
_cell.angle_gamma   90.00
#
_symmetry.space_group_name_H-M   'P 1'
#
loop_
_entity.id
_entity.type
_entity.pdbx_description
1 polymer ?
#
loop_
_entity_poly.entity_id
_entity_poly.type
_entity_poly.pdbx_seq_one_letter_code
_entity_poly.pdbx_strand_id
1 'polypeptide(L)'
;TLAQLIYNLNGDTEKGLHLDITERDPEHIQEDILKIIEEFGEFMPKSEMMTGYGFAVLRDGVRYNSVGIDTSVNNLRDFWIYFGRGTGHGHADCLNLGIEAYGLNIAPDLGYPEQTGTQPNRVQWVSSTLSHNTVMVDGKKQLRMPIHGTPLHFDDSDSVKVMDIDAHGVYAETDIYRRTVVMVKVNDDVSYGVDFFRILGGDDHIYSFHSQSEIIHETEGLELIPQVDKNGVHIGTYASPDVPWGSDPETIPTSSETNYLRYPPGTTWLDYVRRDKAPDKKFAVDFKITDFKKILNGNPDLHLRMTMLNDYSLDEVAICHGTPPRTPNSISTLEYVLARRTGENLDTLFTTVFEPYKDSRYIKSMTSPDLEILSGVQGPNDTAQAVKIEHVNGRIDYIIYSTNNSVKYKVDNSFEFQGFVGVFSIKDGIHIIEYINDGTTLSDVSGKNAYTGTVIDFTRELTLDNNIKVNFNEEIDPEVLIEKYIYIENNRSPENGVYRILSAKKISNEEYEFDVGDVTLIRSYYDANDIS
;
A
#
# COMPACT_ATOMS: atom_id res chain seq x y z
N THR A 1 21.14 8.76 -11.82
CA THR A 1 20.37 7.52 -11.63
C THR A 1 21.02 6.27 -12.19
N LEU A 2 21.22 6.11 -13.52
CA LEU A 2 21.70 4.83 -14.09
C LEU A 2 23.03 4.32 -13.48
N ALA A 3 24.05 5.18 -13.37
CA ALA A 3 25.32 4.79 -12.75
C ALA A 3 25.16 4.38 -11.27
N GLN A 4 24.31 5.07 -10.50
CA GLN A 4 24.01 4.73 -9.11
C GLN A 4 23.32 3.35 -9.00
N LEU A 5 22.40 3.04 -9.92
CA LEU A 5 21.75 1.72 -10.00
C LEU A 5 22.76 0.62 -10.35
N ILE A 6 23.63 0.84 -11.35
CA ILE A 6 24.67 -0.12 -11.72
C ILE A 6 25.60 -0.40 -10.52
N TYR A 7 26.05 0.65 -9.83
CA TYR A 7 26.89 0.53 -8.64
C TYR A 7 26.19 -0.28 -7.54
N ASN A 8 24.92 0.02 -7.26
CA ASN A 8 24.13 -0.67 -6.25
C ASN A 8 23.90 -2.15 -6.58
N LEU A 9 23.52 -2.46 -7.83
CA LEU A 9 23.33 -3.84 -8.31
C LEU A 9 24.64 -4.64 -8.31
N ASN A 10 25.79 -3.97 -8.40
CA ASN A 10 27.10 -4.59 -8.28
C ASN A 10 27.57 -4.75 -6.82
N GLY A 11 26.70 -4.52 -5.84
CA GLY A 11 27.02 -4.69 -4.41
C GLY A 11 27.76 -3.50 -3.81
N ASP A 12 27.41 -2.29 -4.24
CA ASP A 12 28.01 -1.03 -3.79
C ASP A 12 29.54 -1.01 -4.01
N THR A 13 29.96 -1.43 -5.21
CA THR A 13 31.36 -1.43 -5.65
C THR A 13 31.46 -1.25 -7.15
N GLU A 14 32.47 -0.52 -7.61
CA GLU A 14 32.82 -0.36 -9.03
C GLU A 14 33.61 -1.55 -9.57
N LYS A 15 34.29 -2.29 -8.69
CA LYS A 15 35.19 -3.38 -9.09
C LYS A 15 34.48 -4.43 -9.94
N GLY A 16 35.12 -4.79 -11.04
CA GLY A 16 34.62 -5.80 -11.97
C GLY A 16 33.60 -5.26 -12.98
N LEU A 17 33.18 -4.00 -12.86
CA LEU A 17 32.42 -3.34 -13.92
C LEU A 17 33.35 -2.97 -15.06
N HIS A 18 32.94 -3.28 -16.28
CA HIS A 18 33.67 -2.93 -17.48
C HIS A 18 32.69 -2.78 -18.65
N LEU A 19 33.08 -1.99 -19.65
CA LEU A 19 32.37 -1.93 -20.93
C LEU A 19 32.65 -3.19 -21.76
N ASP A 20 32.19 -3.18 -23.00
CA ASP A 20 32.47 -4.26 -23.94
C ASP A 20 33.98 -4.50 -24.10
N ILE A 21 34.37 -5.76 -24.31
CA ILE A 21 35.77 -6.17 -24.45
C ILE A 21 36.49 -5.53 -25.66
N THR A 22 35.73 -4.94 -26.59
CA THR A 22 36.25 -4.25 -27.78
C THR A 22 36.56 -2.78 -27.54
N GLU A 23 36.15 -2.23 -26.39
CA GLU A 23 36.54 -0.88 -26.00
C GLU A 23 38.05 -0.80 -25.72
N ARG A 24 38.63 0.36 -26.02
CA ARG A 24 40.09 0.56 -25.85
C ARG A 24 40.53 0.57 -24.39
N ASP A 25 39.64 0.99 -23.50
CA ASP A 25 39.84 1.10 -22.06
C ASP A 25 38.53 0.74 -21.35
N PRO A 26 38.13 -0.55 -21.33
CA PRO A 26 36.81 -0.93 -20.87
C PRO A 26 36.61 -0.67 -19.36
N GLU A 27 37.67 -0.55 -18.58
CA GLU A 27 37.62 -0.26 -17.15
C GLU A 27 37.37 1.22 -16.80
N HIS A 28 37.48 2.17 -17.74
CA HIS A 28 37.26 3.60 -17.43
C HIS A 28 35.86 3.89 -16.86
N ILE A 29 34.87 3.05 -17.17
CA ILE A 29 33.51 3.15 -16.63
C ILE A 29 33.48 3.08 -15.10
N GLN A 30 34.46 2.44 -14.47
CA GLN A 30 34.57 2.38 -13.01
C GLN A 30 34.82 3.78 -12.43
N GLU A 31 35.75 4.53 -13.01
CA GLU A 31 36.04 5.91 -12.57
C GLU A 31 34.84 6.83 -12.82
N ASP A 32 34.14 6.66 -13.93
CA ASP A 32 32.99 7.50 -14.26
C ASP A 32 31.79 7.21 -13.34
N ILE A 33 31.56 5.95 -12.99
CA ILE A 33 30.59 5.58 -11.97
C ILE A 33 31.00 6.18 -10.63
N LEU A 34 32.26 6.03 -10.20
CA LEU A 34 32.73 6.58 -8.93
C LEU A 34 32.57 8.09 -8.85
N LYS A 35 32.89 8.84 -9.92
CA LYS A 35 32.65 10.30 -9.96
C LYS A 35 31.19 10.64 -9.73
N ILE A 36 30.26 9.88 -10.32
CA ILE A 36 28.82 10.10 -10.13
C ILE A 36 28.42 9.77 -8.68
N ILE A 37 28.96 8.70 -8.08
CA ILE A 37 28.71 8.39 -6.66
C ILE A 37 29.30 9.47 -5.74
N GLU A 38 30.49 9.98 -6.02
CA GLU A 38 31.12 11.06 -5.25
C GLU A 38 30.33 12.37 -5.35
N GLU A 39 29.78 12.68 -6.52
CA GLU A 39 29.02 13.92 -6.76
C GLU A 39 27.58 13.86 -6.25
N PHE A 40 26.89 12.73 -6.46
CA PHE A 40 25.44 12.61 -6.21
C PHE A 40 25.06 11.59 -5.14
N GLY A 41 26.02 10.85 -4.59
CA GLY A 41 25.78 9.78 -3.61
C GLY A 41 25.36 8.45 -4.24
N GLU A 42 25.19 7.43 -3.39
CA GLU A 42 24.65 6.12 -3.77
C GLU A 42 23.17 6.17 -4.16
N PHE A 43 22.67 5.10 -4.79
CA PHE A 43 21.25 5.02 -5.15
C PHE A 43 20.38 4.92 -3.90
N MET A 44 19.52 5.91 -3.72
CA MET A 44 18.52 5.97 -2.65
C MET A 44 17.13 6.11 -3.27
N PRO A 45 16.33 5.03 -3.33
CA PRO A 45 14.99 5.11 -3.92
C PRO A 45 14.09 6.01 -3.05
N LYS A 46 13.39 6.95 -3.69
CA LYS A 46 12.40 7.83 -3.04
C LYS A 46 11.00 7.20 -3.07
N SER A 47 10.05 7.80 -2.36
CA SER A 47 8.64 7.47 -2.58
C SER A 47 8.24 7.81 -4.02
N GLU A 48 7.36 7.00 -4.60
CA GLU A 48 7.00 7.15 -6.00
C GLU A 48 5.56 6.70 -6.27
N MET A 49 4.93 7.37 -7.23
CA MET A 49 3.59 7.06 -7.74
C MET A 49 3.71 6.84 -9.25
N MET A 50 3.72 5.57 -9.66
CA MET A 50 3.87 5.12 -11.05
C MET A 50 2.48 4.82 -11.64
N THR A 51 1.78 5.88 -12.01
CA THR A 51 0.34 5.85 -12.34
C THR A 51 -0.01 5.01 -13.58
N GLY A 52 0.89 4.98 -14.57
CA GLY A 52 0.74 4.17 -15.79
C GLY A 52 1.19 2.71 -15.64
N TYR A 53 1.93 2.39 -14.59
CA TYR A 53 2.27 1.01 -14.23
C TYR A 53 1.24 0.42 -13.24
N GLY A 54 0.63 1.28 -12.42
CA GLY A 54 -0.29 0.87 -11.37
C GLY A 54 0.44 0.48 -10.08
N PHE A 55 1.42 1.27 -9.65
CA PHE A 55 2.17 1.02 -8.41
C PHE A 55 2.49 2.32 -7.68
N ALA A 56 2.37 2.29 -6.35
CA ALA A 56 2.75 3.38 -5.47
C ALA A 56 3.53 2.84 -4.29
N VAL A 57 4.45 3.64 -3.77
CA VAL A 57 5.31 3.25 -2.65
C VAL A 57 5.72 4.47 -1.84
N LEU A 58 5.65 4.33 -0.52
CA LEU A 58 6.10 5.32 0.45
C LEU A 58 7.37 4.79 1.12
N ARG A 59 8.51 5.46 0.94
CA ARG A 59 9.83 4.98 1.40
C ARG A 59 10.44 5.89 2.44
N ASP A 60 11.11 5.31 3.42
CA ASP A 60 11.92 6.03 4.40
C ASP A 60 13.13 5.17 4.83
N GLY A 61 14.02 5.78 5.58
CA GLY A 61 15.25 5.17 6.06
C GLY A 61 16.42 5.36 5.12
N VAL A 62 17.54 4.78 5.54
CA VAL A 62 18.85 4.93 4.97
C VAL A 62 19.58 3.59 4.95
N ARG A 63 20.44 3.44 3.96
CA ARG A 63 21.42 2.36 3.91
C ARG A 63 22.80 2.99 3.82
N TYR A 64 23.64 2.73 4.83
CA TYR A 64 25.02 3.19 4.87
C TYR A 64 25.96 2.02 5.13
N ASN A 65 27.01 1.90 4.31
CA ASN A 65 28.12 1.01 4.56
C ASN A 65 29.29 1.84 5.13
N SER A 66 29.73 1.57 6.37
CA SER A 66 30.91 2.28 6.91
C SER A 66 32.18 1.70 6.30
N VAL A 67 32.93 2.50 5.54
CA VAL A 67 34.21 2.04 4.96
C VAL A 67 35.20 1.71 6.07
N GLY A 68 35.69 0.46 6.11
CA GLY A 68 36.70 0.00 7.05
C GLY A 68 36.20 -0.44 8.43
N ILE A 69 34.89 -0.41 8.67
CA ILE A 69 34.24 -0.97 9.86
C ILE A 69 33.14 -1.92 9.36
N ASP A 70 33.14 -3.17 9.83
CA ASP A 70 32.13 -4.20 9.46
C ASP A 70 30.77 -3.91 10.12
N THR A 71 30.28 -2.69 9.94
CA THR A 71 29.01 -2.18 10.44
C THR A 71 28.32 -1.41 9.33
N SER A 72 27.25 -1.98 8.80
CA SER A 72 26.28 -1.28 7.95
C SER A 72 25.04 -0.90 8.77
N VAL A 73 24.46 0.25 8.47
CA VAL A 73 23.11 0.60 8.92
C VAL A 73 22.19 0.38 7.72
N ASN A 74 21.15 -0.43 7.90
CA ASN A 74 20.07 -0.54 6.92
C ASN A 74 18.74 -0.52 7.69
N ASN A 75 18.10 0.63 7.68
CA ASN A 75 16.77 0.83 8.25
C ASN A 75 15.75 1.24 7.17
N LEU A 76 16.05 0.92 5.91
CA LEU A 76 15.13 1.06 4.79
C LEU A 76 13.82 0.34 5.10
N ARG A 77 12.73 1.02 4.79
CA ARG A 77 11.37 0.57 5.06
C ARG A 77 10.38 1.25 4.14
N ASP A 78 9.34 0.54 3.78
CA ASP A 78 8.29 1.09 2.93
C ASP A 78 6.95 0.37 3.06
N PHE A 79 5.94 1.05 2.53
CA PHE A 79 4.62 0.52 2.26
C PHE A 79 4.34 0.74 0.79
N TRP A 80 3.87 -0.27 0.07
CA TRP A 80 3.51 -0.16 -1.34
C TRP A 80 2.12 -0.70 -1.64
N ILE A 81 1.48 -0.11 -2.65
CA ILE A 81 0.21 -0.58 -3.20
C ILE A 81 0.39 -0.92 -4.68
N TYR A 82 0.00 -2.15 -5.04
CA TYR A 82 -0.23 -2.49 -6.44
C TYR A 82 -1.69 -2.21 -6.80
N PHE A 83 -1.89 -1.45 -7.87
CA PHE A 83 -3.19 -1.08 -8.42
C PHE A 83 -3.21 -1.18 -9.95
N GLY A 84 -2.33 -2.01 -10.51
CA GLY A 84 -2.21 -2.20 -11.95
C GLY A 84 -3.29 -3.09 -12.56
N ARG A 85 -3.06 -3.46 -13.81
CA ARG A 85 -4.04 -4.22 -14.62
C ARG A 85 -4.18 -5.66 -14.10
N GLY A 86 -5.42 -6.15 -14.01
CA GLY A 86 -5.75 -7.53 -13.67
C GLY A 86 -5.84 -8.47 -14.89
N THR A 87 -5.23 -8.11 -16.02
CA THR A 87 -5.31 -8.86 -17.29
C THR A 87 -4.00 -9.57 -17.63
N GLY A 88 -4.05 -10.55 -18.54
CA GLY A 88 -2.88 -11.32 -18.96
C GLY A 88 -2.29 -12.16 -17.82
N HIS A 89 -1.08 -11.81 -17.39
CA HIS A 89 -0.38 -12.45 -16.26
C HIS A 89 -0.66 -11.79 -14.90
N GLY A 90 -1.47 -10.74 -14.85
CA GLY A 90 -1.90 -10.11 -13.59
C GLY A 90 -2.77 -11.02 -12.72
N HIS A 91 -2.76 -10.76 -11.42
CA HIS A 91 -3.63 -11.40 -10.45
C HIS A 91 -4.91 -10.55 -10.23
N ALA A 92 -5.81 -11.07 -9.41
CA ALA A 92 -7.02 -10.36 -8.97
C ALA A 92 -6.74 -9.66 -7.63
N ASP A 93 -5.75 -8.77 -7.64
CA ASP A 93 -5.03 -8.24 -6.48
C ASP A 93 -4.90 -6.72 -6.52
N CYS A 94 -5.81 -6.04 -7.20
CA CYS A 94 -5.82 -4.58 -7.21
C CYS A 94 -6.04 -4.06 -5.78
N LEU A 95 -5.28 -3.02 -5.44
CA LEU A 95 -5.08 -2.55 -4.08
C LEU A 95 -4.48 -3.66 -3.19
N ASN A 96 -3.46 -4.40 -3.62
CA ASN A 96 -2.67 -5.26 -2.73
C ASN A 96 -1.67 -4.41 -1.94
N LEU A 97 -1.50 -4.67 -0.64
CA LEU A 97 -0.54 -3.97 0.23
C LEU A 97 0.69 -4.85 0.46
N GLY A 98 1.88 -4.30 0.24
CA GLY A 98 3.10 -4.89 0.76
C GLY A 98 3.87 -3.95 1.66
N ILE A 99 4.75 -4.56 2.46
CA ILE A 99 5.50 -3.90 3.51
C ILE A 99 6.92 -4.45 3.50
N GLU A 100 7.90 -3.55 3.43
CA GLU A 100 9.31 -3.88 3.54
C GLU A 100 9.90 -3.20 4.78
N ALA A 101 10.71 -3.94 5.53
CA ALA A 101 11.43 -3.42 6.69
C ALA A 101 12.61 -4.34 7.03
N TYR A 102 13.64 -3.78 7.65
CA TYR A 102 14.80 -4.54 8.15
C TYR A 102 15.53 -5.36 7.05
N GLY A 103 15.45 -4.92 5.80
CA GLY A 103 16.04 -5.62 4.65
C GLY A 103 15.24 -6.83 4.14
N LEU A 104 14.01 -7.02 4.59
CA LEU A 104 13.10 -8.09 4.16
C LEU A 104 11.80 -7.50 3.60
N ASN A 105 11.17 -8.23 2.67
CA ASN A 105 9.77 -8.02 2.34
C ASN A 105 8.91 -8.79 3.36
N ILE A 106 8.43 -8.08 4.38
CA ILE A 106 7.77 -8.67 5.55
C ILE A 106 6.26 -8.89 5.33
N ALA A 107 5.68 -8.34 4.27
CA ALA A 107 4.33 -8.66 3.81
C ALA A 107 4.33 -8.82 2.28
N PRO A 108 4.89 -9.93 1.77
CA PRO A 108 5.12 -10.11 0.34
C PRO A 108 3.83 -10.50 -0.39
N ASP A 109 3.85 -10.35 -1.71
CA ASP A 109 2.95 -11.12 -2.56
C ASP A 109 3.42 -12.59 -2.66
N LEU A 110 2.50 -13.50 -2.93
CA LEU A 110 2.81 -14.91 -3.15
C LEU A 110 3.57 -15.18 -4.46
N GLY A 111 3.42 -14.31 -5.45
CA GLY A 111 4.05 -14.45 -6.76
C GLY A 111 3.47 -15.59 -7.62
N TYR A 112 4.28 -16.10 -8.54
CA TYR A 112 3.89 -16.98 -9.65
C TYR A 112 4.98 -18.07 -9.85
N PRO A 113 4.75 -19.34 -10.28
CA PRO A 113 3.52 -20.08 -10.64
C PRO A 113 3.36 -21.48 -9.97
N GLU A 114 2.17 -22.08 -10.00
CA GLU A 114 1.98 -23.53 -9.73
C GLU A 114 1.33 -24.29 -10.91
N GLN A 115 2.06 -25.02 -11.75
CA GLN A 115 2.80 -24.46 -12.89
C GLN A 115 1.90 -24.31 -14.14
N THR A 116 1.26 -23.14 -14.22
CA THR A 116 0.68 -22.41 -15.39
C THR A 116 -0.62 -22.93 -16.04
N GLY A 117 -1.32 -22.02 -16.75
CA GLY A 117 -2.60 -22.28 -17.39
C GLY A 117 -3.75 -22.30 -16.38
N THR A 118 -4.55 -23.36 -16.43
CA THR A 118 -5.81 -23.53 -15.69
C THR A 118 -5.65 -24.42 -14.45
N GLN A 119 -4.42 -24.52 -13.92
CA GLN A 119 -4.13 -25.27 -12.69
C GLN A 119 -5.02 -24.77 -11.54
N PRO A 120 -5.74 -25.66 -10.84
CA PRO A 120 -6.73 -25.25 -9.84
C PRO A 120 -6.15 -24.37 -8.72
N ASN A 121 -5.00 -24.74 -8.15
CA ASN A 121 -4.36 -23.91 -7.12
C ASN A 121 -4.04 -22.50 -7.64
N ARG A 122 -3.50 -22.39 -8.87
CA ARG A 122 -3.23 -21.09 -9.49
C ARG A 122 -4.52 -20.26 -9.59
N VAL A 123 -5.55 -20.79 -10.25
CA VAL A 123 -6.74 -19.99 -10.62
C VAL A 123 -7.70 -19.75 -9.45
N GLN A 124 -7.76 -20.67 -8.49
CA GLN A 124 -8.66 -20.60 -7.34
C GLN A 124 -8.02 -19.94 -6.14
N TRP A 125 -6.69 -20.03 -5.96
CA TRP A 125 -5.99 -19.48 -4.82
C TRP A 125 -5.00 -18.39 -5.24
N VAL A 126 -3.87 -18.75 -5.84
CA VAL A 126 -2.72 -17.84 -6.06
C VAL A 126 -3.10 -16.55 -6.79
N SER A 127 -3.96 -16.63 -7.82
CA SER A 127 -4.39 -15.46 -8.59
C SER A 127 -5.75 -14.90 -8.17
N SER A 128 -6.29 -15.32 -7.01
CA SER A 128 -7.60 -14.89 -6.51
C SER A 128 -7.45 -13.91 -5.36
N THR A 129 -8.42 -13.01 -5.19
CA THR A 129 -8.35 -11.90 -4.23
C THR A 129 -7.97 -12.33 -2.82
N LEU A 130 -8.49 -13.46 -2.33
CA LEU A 130 -8.30 -13.90 -0.95
C LEU A 130 -6.84 -14.22 -0.58
N SER A 131 -5.97 -14.50 -1.56
CA SER A 131 -4.56 -14.77 -1.28
C SER A 131 -3.70 -13.52 -1.11
N HIS A 132 -4.25 -12.34 -1.38
CA HIS A 132 -3.55 -11.07 -1.41
C HIS A 132 -3.96 -10.20 -0.21
N ASN A 133 -3.14 -9.20 0.12
CA ASN A 133 -3.39 -8.28 1.22
C ASN A 133 -4.38 -7.19 0.78
N THR A 134 -5.63 -7.59 0.55
CA THR A 134 -6.74 -6.75 0.08
C THR A 134 -8.09 -7.33 0.52
N VAL A 135 -9.21 -6.73 0.08
CA VAL A 135 -10.56 -7.11 0.51
C VAL A 135 -11.31 -7.88 -0.57
N MET A 136 -11.82 -9.07 -0.24
CA MET A 136 -12.75 -9.81 -1.09
C MET A 136 -14.19 -9.35 -0.81
N VAL A 137 -14.97 -9.10 -1.87
CA VAL A 137 -16.39 -8.72 -1.79
C VAL A 137 -17.27 -9.86 -2.31
N ASP A 138 -18.34 -10.19 -1.60
CA ASP A 138 -19.37 -11.19 -1.93
C ASP A 138 -18.83 -12.60 -2.23
N GLY A 139 -17.68 -12.95 -1.66
CA GLY A 139 -17.00 -14.21 -1.99
C GLY A 139 -16.57 -14.30 -3.46
N LYS A 140 -16.44 -13.16 -4.16
CA LYS A 140 -16.07 -13.10 -5.58
C LYS A 140 -14.61 -12.70 -5.74
N LYS A 141 -13.99 -13.25 -6.77
CA LYS A 141 -12.71 -12.75 -7.28
C LYS A 141 -12.92 -11.39 -7.95
N GLN A 142 -11.97 -10.46 -7.80
CA GLN A 142 -12.01 -9.17 -8.50
C GLN A 142 -12.15 -9.38 -10.02
N LEU A 143 -12.82 -8.44 -10.66
CA LEU A 143 -12.94 -8.35 -12.12
C LEU A 143 -11.55 -8.10 -12.73
N ARG A 144 -11.30 -8.71 -13.89
CA ARG A 144 -10.06 -8.48 -14.64
C ARG A 144 -10.10 -7.13 -15.33
N MET A 145 -9.65 -6.09 -14.61
CA MET A 145 -9.66 -4.74 -15.14
C MET A 145 -8.54 -4.52 -16.17
N PRO A 146 -8.87 -4.03 -17.40
CA PRO A 146 -7.85 -3.63 -18.37
C PRO A 146 -7.18 -2.30 -18.02
N ILE A 147 -7.71 -1.59 -17.01
CA ILE A 147 -7.23 -0.30 -16.52
C ILE A 147 -6.78 -0.43 -15.07
N HIS A 148 -5.90 0.47 -14.66
CA HIS A 148 -5.38 0.56 -13.30
C HIS A 148 -6.41 1.24 -12.37
N GLY A 149 -6.22 1.12 -11.06
CA GLY A 149 -6.87 2.00 -10.10
C GLY A 149 -6.48 3.47 -10.31
N THR A 150 -7.27 4.38 -9.76
CA THR A 150 -7.14 5.83 -9.88
C THR A 150 -6.53 6.42 -8.61
N PRO A 151 -5.29 6.93 -8.68
CA PRO A 151 -4.70 7.69 -7.59
C PRO A 151 -5.47 8.98 -7.33
N LEU A 152 -5.78 9.23 -6.07
CA LEU A 152 -6.51 10.42 -5.61
C LEU A 152 -5.62 11.34 -4.78
N HIS A 153 -4.69 10.77 -3.98
CA HIS A 153 -3.70 11.54 -3.24
C HIS A 153 -2.36 10.81 -3.21
N PHE A 154 -1.27 11.59 -3.27
CA PHE A 154 0.08 11.14 -3.02
C PHE A 154 0.90 12.30 -2.45
N ASP A 155 1.60 12.05 -1.35
CA ASP A 155 2.48 13.04 -0.73
C ASP A 155 3.67 12.35 -0.08
N ASP A 156 4.86 12.88 -0.38
CA ASP A 156 6.16 12.39 0.10
C ASP A 156 6.81 13.44 0.99
N SER A 157 6.08 13.89 2.01
CA SER A 157 6.64 14.80 3.02
C SER A 157 7.59 14.03 3.96
N ASP A 158 8.49 14.73 4.65
CA ASP A 158 9.56 14.09 5.44
C ASP A 158 9.03 13.15 6.52
N SER A 159 8.21 13.67 7.45
CA SER A 159 7.77 12.90 8.62
C SER A 159 6.45 12.13 8.42
N VAL A 160 5.67 12.48 7.39
CA VAL A 160 4.37 11.88 7.07
C VAL A 160 4.24 11.72 5.57
N LYS A 161 3.82 10.55 5.13
CA LYS A 161 3.65 10.22 3.72
C LYS A 161 2.29 9.59 3.50
N VAL A 162 1.66 9.89 2.37
CA VAL A 162 0.29 9.45 2.08
C VAL A 162 0.23 8.89 0.66
N MET A 163 -0.44 7.76 0.49
CA MET A 163 -0.90 7.28 -0.81
C MET A 163 -2.36 6.86 -0.71
N ASP A 164 -3.14 7.19 -1.73
CA ASP A 164 -4.58 6.97 -1.74
C ASP A 164 -5.05 6.66 -3.15
N ILE A 165 -5.65 5.48 -3.32
CA ILE A 165 -6.02 4.94 -4.62
C ILE A 165 -7.43 4.36 -4.55
N ASP A 166 -8.29 4.77 -5.47
CA ASP A 166 -9.59 4.17 -5.71
C ASP A 166 -9.52 3.12 -6.82
N ALA A 167 -10.26 2.03 -6.66
CA ALA A 167 -10.40 0.97 -7.65
C ALA A 167 -11.83 0.42 -7.64
N HIS A 168 -12.86 1.27 -7.49
CA HIS A 168 -14.26 0.85 -7.41
C HIS A 168 -14.69 -0.14 -8.51
N GLY A 169 -14.10 -0.04 -9.72
CA GLY A 169 -14.42 -0.91 -10.85
C GLY A 169 -13.98 -2.38 -10.71
N VAL A 170 -13.23 -2.76 -9.67
CA VAL A 170 -12.77 -4.15 -9.48
C VAL A 170 -13.87 -5.08 -8.97
N TYR A 171 -14.98 -4.53 -8.49
CA TYR A 171 -16.20 -5.25 -8.15
C TYR A 171 -17.41 -4.51 -8.74
N ALA A 172 -18.40 -5.26 -9.24
CA ALA A 172 -19.61 -4.64 -9.80
C ALA A 172 -20.56 -4.17 -8.69
N GLU A 173 -20.36 -4.68 -7.48
CA GLU A 173 -21.19 -4.49 -6.30
C GLU A 173 -20.76 -3.29 -5.46
N THR A 174 -19.66 -2.62 -5.81
CA THR A 174 -19.07 -1.55 -5.02
C THR A 174 -19.17 -0.19 -5.72
N ASP A 175 -19.69 0.81 -5.01
CA ASP A 175 -19.58 2.22 -5.38
C ASP A 175 -18.21 2.80 -4.99
N ILE A 176 -17.58 2.24 -3.95
CA ILE A 176 -16.25 2.61 -3.47
C ILE A 176 -15.46 1.34 -3.17
N TYR A 177 -14.22 1.29 -3.65
CA TYR A 177 -13.24 0.29 -3.25
C TYR A 177 -11.88 1.00 -3.23
N ARG A 178 -11.52 1.60 -2.10
CA ARG A 178 -10.45 2.60 -1.98
C ARG A 178 -9.55 2.29 -0.80
N ARG A 179 -8.25 2.40 -0.99
CA ARG A 179 -7.25 2.22 0.06
C ARG A 179 -6.40 3.48 0.22
N THR A 180 -6.34 3.98 1.45
CA THR A 180 -5.46 5.06 1.86
C THR A 180 -4.45 4.53 2.88
N VAL A 181 -3.16 4.74 2.65
CA VAL A 181 -2.10 4.39 3.61
C VAL A 181 -1.37 5.67 4.01
N VAL A 182 -1.28 5.88 5.32
CA VAL A 182 -0.52 6.95 5.95
C VAL A 182 0.70 6.36 6.66
N MET A 183 1.89 6.63 6.15
CA MET A 183 3.15 6.24 6.78
C MET A 183 3.65 7.38 7.66
N VAL A 184 3.95 7.09 8.93
CA VAL A 184 4.42 8.09 9.90
C VAL A 184 5.79 7.70 10.44
N LYS A 185 6.76 8.60 10.29
CA LYS A 185 8.10 8.47 10.84
C LYS A 185 8.06 8.66 12.37
N VAL A 186 8.52 7.66 13.10
CA VAL A 186 8.66 7.75 14.57
C VAL A 186 10.00 8.37 14.94
N ASN A 187 11.06 7.88 14.29
CA ASN A 187 12.43 8.36 14.35
C ASN A 187 13.17 7.90 13.08
N ASP A 188 14.49 8.02 13.03
CA ASP A 188 15.27 7.64 11.84
C ASP A 188 15.21 6.14 11.51
N ASP A 189 14.93 5.28 12.50
CA ASP A 189 15.00 3.82 12.38
C ASP A 189 13.67 3.14 12.07
N VAL A 190 12.54 3.70 12.52
CA VAL A 190 11.24 3.05 12.39
C VAL A 190 10.11 4.00 11.99
N SER A 191 9.20 3.45 11.21
CA SER A 191 7.91 4.04 10.83
C SER A 191 6.83 3.00 11.01
N TYR A 192 5.60 3.44 11.26
CA TYR A 192 4.40 2.61 11.20
C TYR A 192 3.50 3.09 10.06
N GLY A 193 2.57 2.23 9.64
CA GLY A 193 1.56 2.56 8.64
C GLY A 193 0.16 2.50 9.23
N VAL A 194 -0.72 3.42 8.84
CA VAL A 194 -2.16 3.35 9.11
C VAL A 194 -2.87 3.14 7.77
N ASP A 195 -3.52 1.99 7.61
CA ASP A 195 -4.29 1.55 6.45
C ASP A 195 -5.78 1.81 6.70
N PHE A 196 -6.38 2.64 5.86
CA PHE A 196 -7.81 2.91 5.80
C PHE A 196 -8.34 2.30 4.50
N PHE A 197 -9.01 1.15 4.60
CA PHE A 197 -9.61 0.48 3.45
C PHE A 197 -11.12 0.67 3.46
N ARG A 198 -11.61 1.51 2.55
CA ARG A 198 -13.01 1.85 2.41
C ARG A 198 -13.69 1.04 1.31
N ILE A 199 -14.82 0.42 1.64
CA ILE A 199 -15.70 -0.29 0.71
C ILE A 199 -17.14 0.16 0.97
N LEU A 200 -17.81 0.64 -0.09
CA LEU A 200 -19.24 0.95 -0.06
C LEU A 200 -19.95 0.09 -1.10
N GLY A 201 -20.95 -0.69 -0.67
CA GLY A 201 -21.62 -1.71 -1.47
C GLY A 201 -21.26 -3.13 -1.03
N GLY A 202 -21.81 -4.13 -1.70
CA GLY A 202 -21.65 -5.54 -1.34
C GLY A 202 -22.31 -5.95 -0.01
N ASP A 203 -22.42 -7.26 0.19
CA ASP A 203 -23.11 -7.87 1.34
C ASP A 203 -22.15 -8.70 2.23
N ASP A 204 -20.94 -8.99 1.74
CA ASP A 204 -19.91 -9.74 2.46
C ASP A 204 -18.51 -9.21 2.13
N HIS A 205 -17.80 -8.70 3.13
CA HIS A 205 -16.45 -8.20 3.03
C HIS A 205 -15.50 -9.07 3.85
N ILE A 206 -14.47 -9.62 3.19
CA ILE A 206 -13.39 -10.36 3.85
C ILE A 206 -12.08 -9.61 3.61
N TYR A 207 -11.60 -8.90 4.62
CA TYR A 207 -10.25 -8.36 4.64
C TYR A 207 -9.25 -9.50 4.83
N SER A 208 -8.35 -9.69 3.87
CA SER A 208 -7.30 -10.69 3.93
C SER A 208 -5.95 -10.01 4.15
N PHE A 209 -5.16 -10.56 5.06
CA PHE A 209 -3.79 -10.11 5.29
C PHE A 209 -2.89 -11.27 5.68
N HIS A 210 -1.67 -11.27 5.15
CA HIS A 210 -0.62 -12.17 5.56
C HIS A 210 0.73 -11.45 5.58
N SER A 211 1.64 -12.03 6.36
CA SER A 211 3.02 -11.61 6.48
C SER A 211 3.94 -12.73 5.99
N GLN A 212 5.23 -12.46 5.80
CA GLN A 212 6.25 -13.49 5.60
C GLN A 212 6.51 -14.24 6.93
N SER A 213 5.50 -14.98 7.40
CA SER A 213 5.52 -15.67 8.68
C SER A 213 4.68 -16.95 8.64
N GLU A 214 5.21 -18.00 9.26
CA GLU A 214 4.49 -19.24 9.56
C GLU A 214 4.09 -19.34 11.05
N ILE A 215 4.27 -18.25 11.81
CA ILE A 215 4.12 -18.23 13.27
C ILE A 215 3.42 -16.95 13.71
N ILE A 216 2.23 -17.09 14.28
CA ILE A 216 1.64 -16.03 15.10
C ILE A 216 2.34 -16.03 16.46
N HIS A 217 3.01 -14.93 16.79
CA HIS A 217 3.66 -14.73 18.08
C HIS A 217 2.63 -14.58 19.20
N GLU A 218 1.66 -13.69 18.99
CA GLU A 218 0.57 -13.44 19.93
C GLU A 218 -0.67 -12.87 19.23
N THR A 219 -1.80 -12.97 19.93
CA THR A 219 -3.04 -12.27 19.57
C THR A 219 -3.59 -11.55 20.79
N GLU A 220 -4.20 -10.39 20.57
CA GLU A 220 -4.86 -9.59 21.61
C GLU A 220 -6.31 -9.32 21.18
N GLY A 221 -7.26 -9.47 22.10
CA GLY A 221 -8.68 -9.21 21.81
C GLY A 221 -9.38 -10.26 20.94
N LEU A 222 -8.79 -11.46 20.79
CA LEU A 222 -9.39 -12.58 20.06
C LEU A 222 -9.52 -13.83 20.93
N GLU A 223 -10.67 -14.49 20.84
CA GLU A 223 -10.90 -15.83 21.38
C GLU A 223 -10.92 -16.85 20.22
N LEU A 224 -9.73 -17.25 19.78
CA LEU A 224 -9.57 -18.15 18.64
C LEU A 224 -9.85 -19.61 19.00
N ILE A 225 -10.92 -20.17 18.44
CA ILE A 225 -11.31 -21.58 18.60
C ILE A 225 -10.79 -22.39 17.40
N PRO A 226 -9.92 -23.39 17.61
CA PRO A 226 -9.46 -24.27 16.54
C PRO A 226 -10.58 -25.12 15.92
N GLN A 227 -10.58 -25.23 14.60
CA GLN A 227 -11.45 -26.13 13.84
C GLN A 227 -10.89 -27.55 13.86
N VAL A 228 -11.28 -28.33 14.88
CA VAL A 228 -10.73 -29.67 15.15
C VAL A 228 -11.80 -30.75 15.30
N ASP A 229 -11.42 -32.00 15.06
CA ASP A 229 -12.24 -33.17 15.39
C ASP A 229 -12.28 -33.46 16.91
N LYS A 230 -13.00 -34.52 17.30
CA LYS A 230 -13.11 -34.96 18.70
C LYS A 230 -11.77 -35.35 19.36
N ASN A 231 -10.71 -35.56 18.58
CA ASN A 231 -9.38 -35.92 19.05
C ASN A 231 -8.42 -34.72 19.05
N GLY A 232 -8.89 -33.52 18.65
CA GLY A 232 -8.06 -32.32 18.56
C GLY A 232 -7.24 -32.20 17.28
N VAL A 233 -7.54 -32.97 16.23
CA VAL A 233 -6.87 -32.88 14.93
C VAL A 233 -7.58 -31.86 14.05
N HIS A 234 -6.84 -30.94 13.42
CA HIS A 234 -7.43 -29.96 12.49
C HIS A 234 -8.18 -30.64 11.35
N ILE A 235 -9.35 -30.10 11.00
CA ILE A 235 -10.21 -30.63 9.94
C ILE A 235 -10.67 -29.53 8.99
N GLY A 236 -10.93 -29.93 7.75
CA GLY A 236 -11.55 -29.09 6.74
C GLY A 236 -10.71 -27.88 6.34
N THR A 237 -11.41 -26.86 5.86
CA THR A 237 -10.83 -25.61 5.34
C THR A 237 -11.60 -24.40 5.85
N TYR A 238 -11.19 -23.20 5.44
CA TYR A 238 -11.94 -21.98 5.73
C TYR A 238 -13.34 -22.00 5.12
N ALA A 239 -13.58 -22.75 4.04
CA ALA A 239 -14.92 -22.93 3.49
C ALA A 239 -15.86 -23.65 4.48
N SER A 240 -15.40 -24.72 5.14
CA SER A 240 -16.15 -25.48 6.16
C SER A 240 -15.29 -26.59 6.77
N PRO A 241 -15.57 -27.04 8.02
CA PRO A 241 -14.98 -28.24 8.61
C PRO A 241 -15.10 -29.52 7.77
N ASP A 242 -16.11 -29.60 6.89
CA ASP A 242 -16.38 -30.79 6.05
C ASP A 242 -15.73 -30.72 4.65
N VAL A 243 -15.10 -29.59 4.31
CA VAL A 243 -14.53 -29.36 2.98
C VAL A 243 -13.04 -29.69 2.99
N PRO A 244 -12.58 -30.72 2.26
CA PRO A 244 -11.16 -31.07 2.22
C PRO A 244 -10.33 -29.97 1.57
N TRP A 245 -9.07 -29.85 2.00
CA TRP A 245 -8.11 -28.93 1.39
C TRP A 245 -7.83 -29.32 -0.07
N GLY A 246 -7.87 -28.33 -0.96
CA GLY A 246 -7.54 -28.50 -2.36
C GLY A 246 -8.54 -27.87 -3.32
N SER A 247 -8.64 -28.45 -4.50
CA SER A 247 -9.49 -27.94 -5.57
C SER A 247 -10.97 -28.04 -5.20
N ASP A 248 -11.73 -27.00 -5.53
CA ASP A 248 -13.18 -26.98 -5.36
C ASP A 248 -13.86 -28.17 -6.07
N PRO A 249 -14.92 -28.78 -5.51
CA PRO A 249 -15.60 -29.92 -6.13
C PRO A 249 -16.19 -29.64 -7.52
N GLU A 250 -16.44 -28.37 -7.87
CA GLU A 250 -17.01 -27.95 -9.15
C GLU A 250 -15.92 -27.43 -10.12
N THR A 251 -14.64 -27.67 -9.81
CA THR A 251 -13.50 -27.32 -10.66
C THR A 251 -13.65 -27.85 -12.08
N ILE A 252 -13.50 -26.97 -13.07
CA ILE A 252 -13.37 -27.33 -14.49
C ILE A 252 -11.89 -27.20 -14.87
N PRO A 253 -11.14 -28.29 -15.08
CA PRO A 253 -9.68 -28.25 -15.22
C PRO A 253 -9.15 -27.40 -16.39
N THR A 254 -10.00 -27.05 -17.35
CA THR A 254 -9.65 -26.26 -18.55
C THR A 254 -10.16 -24.82 -18.50
N SER A 255 -10.70 -24.36 -17.36
CA SER A 255 -11.25 -23.01 -17.22
C SER A 255 -10.36 -22.13 -16.34
N SER A 256 -10.23 -20.85 -16.71
CA SER A 256 -9.63 -19.81 -15.86
C SER A 256 -10.65 -19.06 -15.02
N GLU A 257 -11.94 -19.36 -15.22
CA GLU A 257 -13.03 -18.73 -14.52
C GLU A 257 -13.27 -19.41 -13.17
N THR A 258 -13.83 -18.65 -12.23
CA THR A 258 -14.08 -19.10 -10.86
C THR A 258 -15.49 -18.77 -10.39
N ASN A 259 -16.35 -18.26 -11.26
CA ASN A 259 -17.74 -17.90 -10.97
C ASN A 259 -18.68 -19.10 -10.84
N TYR A 260 -18.25 -20.29 -11.29
CA TYR A 260 -19.00 -21.55 -11.20
C TYR A 260 -18.56 -22.43 -10.02
N LEU A 261 -17.58 -21.99 -9.20
CA LEU A 261 -17.13 -22.78 -8.06
C LEU A 261 -18.22 -22.85 -7.00
N ARG A 262 -18.26 -23.95 -6.25
CA ARG A 262 -19.21 -24.11 -5.15
C ARG A 262 -18.91 -23.17 -4.00
N TYR A 263 -17.63 -23.00 -3.68
CA TYR A 263 -17.15 -22.15 -2.59
C TYR A 263 -16.46 -20.90 -3.14
N PRO A 264 -16.45 -19.80 -2.37
CA PRO A 264 -15.71 -18.61 -2.76
C PRO A 264 -14.24 -18.94 -3.10
N PRO A 265 -13.68 -18.40 -4.19
CA PRO A 265 -12.34 -18.74 -4.65
C PRO A 265 -11.30 -18.53 -3.55
N GLY A 266 -10.55 -19.58 -3.24
CA GLY A 266 -9.45 -19.56 -2.27
C GLY A 266 -9.81 -20.16 -0.92
N THR A 267 -11.09 -20.17 -0.55
CA THR A 267 -11.54 -20.66 0.77
C THR A 267 -11.27 -22.15 1.01
N THR A 268 -11.18 -22.95 -0.05
CA THR A 268 -10.82 -24.39 0.01
C THR A 268 -9.32 -24.64 0.09
N TRP A 269 -8.50 -23.60 -0.04
CA TRP A 269 -7.02 -23.67 -0.02
C TRP A 269 -6.41 -23.14 1.27
N LEU A 270 -7.27 -22.80 2.24
CA LEU A 270 -6.91 -22.33 3.57
C LEU A 270 -7.28 -23.39 4.61
N ASP A 271 -6.29 -23.97 5.31
CA ASP A 271 -6.49 -24.98 6.35
C ASP A 271 -5.96 -24.50 7.72
N TYR A 272 -5.85 -25.41 8.71
CA TYR A 272 -5.46 -25.09 10.09
C TYR A 272 -6.26 -23.94 10.73
N VAL A 273 -7.55 -23.90 10.40
CA VAL A 273 -8.43 -22.78 10.72
C VAL A 273 -8.64 -22.64 12.23
N ARG A 274 -8.52 -21.41 12.73
CA ARG A 274 -8.90 -20.97 14.08
C ARG A 274 -9.80 -19.75 13.95
N ARG A 275 -10.97 -19.74 14.60
CA ARG A 275 -11.98 -18.68 14.43
C ARG A 275 -12.37 -18.06 15.77
N ASP A 276 -12.46 -16.75 15.77
CA ASP A 276 -13.30 -16.00 16.69
C ASP A 276 -14.57 -15.58 15.92
N LYS A 277 -15.74 -16.02 16.39
CA LYS A 277 -17.04 -15.76 15.71
C LYS A 277 -17.77 -14.53 16.24
N ALA A 278 -17.20 -13.84 17.22
CA ALA A 278 -17.74 -12.61 17.77
C ALA A 278 -16.60 -11.73 18.30
N PRO A 279 -15.59 -11.42 17.46
CA PRO A 279 -14.47 -10.61 17.88
C PRO A 279 -14.95 -9.20 18.25
N ASP A 280 -14.22 -8.55 19.15
CA ASP A 280 -14.48 -7.14 19.47
C ASP A 280 -14.08 -6.25 18.28
N LYS A 281 -14.45 -4.97 18.33
CA LYS A 281 -14.13 -3.97 17.30
C LYS A 281 -12.63 -3.71 17.15
N LYS A 282 -11.87 -4.07 18.19
CA LYS A 282 -10.42 -3.94 18.26
C LYS A 282 -9.78 -5.29 18.54
N PHE A 283 -8.79 -5.64 17.75
CA PHE A 283 -7.92 -6.78 18.01
C PHE A 283 -6.53 -6.55 17.43
N ALA A 284 -5.57 -7.36 17.85
CA ALA A 284 -4.25 -7.40 17.23
C ALA A 284 -3.77 -8.84 16.98
N VAL A 285 -2.99 -8.98 15.92
CA VAL A 285 -2.26 -10.20 15.57
C VAL A 285 -0.80 -9.81 15.33
N ASP A 286 0.10 -10.47 16.04
CA ASP A 286 1.54 -10.22 15.95
C ASP A 286 2.21 -11.39 15.21
N PHE A 287 2.77 -11.10 14.04
CA PHE A 287 3.47 -12.08 13.21
C PHE A 287 4.95 -12.10 13.58
N LYS A 288 5.49 -13.29 13.87
CA LYS A 288 6.93 -13.49 13.99
C LYS A 288 7.53 -13.62 12.60
N ILE A 289 8.32 -12.65 12.14
CA ILE A 289 8.86 -12.65 10.78
C ILE A 289 9.91 -13.75 10.63
N THR A 290 9.79 -14.52 9.55
CA THR A 290 10.76 -15.56 9.19
C THR A 290 11.58 -15.13 7.97
N ASP A 291 12.91 -15.04 8.13
CA ASP A 291 13.82 -14.90 6.99
C ASP A 291 14.06 -16.24 6.28
N PHE A 292 13.07 -16.66 5.49
CA PHE A 292 13.08 -17.96 4.82
C PHE A 292 14.29 -18.14 3.88
N LYS A 293 14.83 -17.04 3.34
CA LYS A 293 15.97 -17.06 2.41
C LYS A 293 17.32 -16.83 3.10
N LYS A 294 17.34 -16.57 4.41
CA LYS A 294 18.56 -16.29 5.20
C LYS A 294 19.38 -15.14 4.60
N ILE A 295 18.68 -14.07 4.23
CA ILE A 295 19.28 -12.84 3.69
C ILE A 295 20.01 -12.07 4.79
N LEU A 296 19.49 -12.08 6.00
CA LEU A 296 20.02 -11.32 7.13
C LEU A 296 21.17 -12.04 7.82
N ASN A 297 22.10 -11.26 8.35
CA ASN A 297 23.13 -11.76 9.26
C ASN A 297 22.52 -12.06 10.64
N GLY A 298 22.75 -13.27 11.14
CA GLY A 298 22.21 -13.71 12.42
C GLY A 298 20.74 -14.17 12.33
N ASN A 299 20.02 -14.05 13.43
CA ASN A 299 18.59 -14.39 13.50
C ASN A 299 17.87 -13.31 14.33
N PRO A 300 17.71 -12.09 13.77
CA PRO A 300 17.10 -11.00 14.50
C PRO A 300 15.67 -11.33 14.90
N ASP A 301 15.27 -10.82 16.06
CA ASP A 301 13.92 -10.96 16.55
C ASP A 301 13.03 -9.92 15.85
N LEU A 302 12.47 -10.28 14.70
CA LEU A 302 11.66 -9.39 13.84
C LEU A 302 10.18 -9.73 13.90
N HIS A 303 9.37 -8.68 13.90
CA HIS A 303 7.92 -8.77 14.04
C HIS A 303 7.20 -7.78 13.13
N LEU A 304 5.97 -8.16 12.76
CA LEU A 304 4.99 -7.25 12.19
C LEU A 304 3.70 -7.40 12.98
N ARG A 305 3.33 -6.36 13.74
CA ARG A 305 2.02 -6.35 14.41
C ARG A 305 0.99 -5.64 13.55
N MET A 306 -0.12 -6.33 13.31
CA MET A 306 -1.35 -5.78 12.75
C MET A 306 -2.33 -5.50 13.89
N THR A 307 -2.79 -4.25 14.04
CA THR A 307 -3.83 -3.88 15.02
C THR A 307 -5.01 -3.25 14.30
N MET A 308 -6.19 -3.88 14.33
CA MET A 308 -7.41 -3.37 13.70
C MET A 308 -8.25 -2.58 14.72
N LEU A 309 -8.81 -1.44 14.30
CA LEU A 309 -9.51 -0.46 15.13
C LEU A 309 -10.79 0.00 14.42
N ASN A 310 -11.78 -0.88 14.33
CA ASN A 310 -13.04 -0.57 13.67
C ASN A 310 -14.00 0.16 14.63
N ASP A 311 -14.97 0.89 14.07
CA ASP A 311 -16.12 1.45 14.80
C ASP A 311 -17.35 0.52 14.76
N TYR A 312 -17.28 -0.56 13.98
CA TYR A 312 -18.24 -1.66 13.90
C TYR A 312 -17.67 -2.98 14.42
N SER A 313 -18.56 -3.92 14.76
CA SER A 313 -18.18 -5.31 15.08
C SER A 313 -18.02 -6.13 13.80
N LEU A 314 -17.10 -7.09 13.82
CA LEU A 314 -16.95 -8.08 12.76
C LEU A 314 -17.81 -9.31 13.08
N ASP A 315 -18.20 -10.05 12.04
CA ASP A 315 -18.88 -11.33 12.20
C ASP A 315 -17.89 -12.47 12.48
N GLU A 316 -16.64 -12.32 12.03
CA GLU A 316 -15.60 -13.32 12.26
C GLU A 316 -14.20 -12.71 12.10
N VAL A 317 -13.26 -13.20 12.92
CA VAL A 317 -11.83 -13.16 12.61
C VAL A 317 -11.33 -14.60 12.58
N ALA A 318 -10.67 -14.99 11.49
CA ALA A 318 -10.05 -16.29 11.35
C ALA A 318 -8.54 -16.18 11.13
N ILE A 319 -7.79 -17.11 11.70
CA ILE A 319 -6.38 -17.33 11.37
C ILE A 319 -6.25 -18.71 10.72
N CYS A 320 -5.65 -18.74 9.52
CA CYS A 320 -5.54 -19.93 8.68
C CYS A 320 -4.15 -20.05 8.07
N HIS A 321 -3.76 -21.26 7.67
CA HIS A 321 -2.58 -21.44 6.82
C HIS A 321 -2.96 -21.28 5.35
N GLY A 322 -2.20 -20.46 4.62
CA GLY A 322 -2.26 -20.35 3.17
C GLY A 322 -0.98 -20.89 2.53
N THR A 323 -1.11 -21.71 1.48
CA THR A 323 0.05 -22.30 0.80
C THR A 323 0.49 -21.41 -0.37
N PRO A 324 1.73 -20.88 -0.40
CA PRO A 324 2.26 -20.15 -1.55
C PRO A 324 2.49 -21.09 -2.75
N PRO A 325 2.72 -20.58 -3.97
CA PRO A 325 3.03 -21.39 -5.14
C PRO A 325 4.15 -22.40 -4.90
N ARG A 326 3.87 -23.68 -5.16
CA ARG A 326 4.79 -24.77 -4.83
C ARG A 326 5.90 -24.93 -5.86
N THR A 327 7.14 -24.85 -5.38
CA THR A 327 8.37 -25.17 -6.11
C THR A 327 9.29 -26.01 -5.20
N PRO A 328 10.34 -26.70 -5.69
CA PRO A 328 11.18 -27.56 -4.85
C PRO A 328 11.76 -26.91 -3.58
N ASN A 329 11.85 -25.57 -3.54
CA ASN A 329 12.35 -24.79 -2.41
C ASN A 329 11.32 -23.75 -1.90
N SER A 330 10.03 -23.92 -2.21
CA SER A 330 9.00 -22.99 -1.73
C SER A 330 8.76 -23.17 -0.23
N ILE A 331 8.39 -22.06 0.41
CA ILE A 331 7.86 -22.06 1.78
C ILE A 331 6.60 -22.93 1.81
N SER A 332 6.35 -23.65 2.91
CA SER A 332 5.20 -24.55 2.99
C SER A 332 3.88 -23.79 3.20
N THR A 333 3.90 -22.79 4.07
CA THR A 333 2.69 -22.12 4.56
C THR A 333 3.04 -20.71 5.05
N LEU A 334 2.08 -19.80 4.92
CA LEU A 334 2.06 -18.52 5.62
C LEU A 334 0.80 -18.43 6.47
N GLU A 335 0.86 -17.71 7.59
CA GLU A 335 -0.29 -17.42 8.43
C GLU A 335 -1.09 -16.26 7.82
N TYR A 336 -2.39 -16.47 7.63
CA TYR A 336 -3.35 -15.50 7.11
C TYR A 336 -4.32 -15.08 8.20
N VAL A 337 -4.60 -13.79 8.28
CA VAL A 337 -5.69 -13.21 9.06
C VAL A 337 -6.81 -12.83 8.10
N LEU A 338 -8.01 -13.33 8.37
CA LEU A 338 -9.24 -13.00 7.63
C LEU A 338 -10.21 -12.32 8.59
N ALA A 339 -10.52 -11.05 8.35
CA ALA A 339 -11.51 -10.29 9.11
C ALA A 339 -12.77 -10.11 8.24
N ARG A 340 -13.89 -10.68 8.67
CA ARG A 340 -15.12 -10.78 7.88
C ARG A 340 -16.24 -9.95 8.47
N ARG A 341 -16.96 -9.24 7.60
CA ARG A 341 -18.19 -8.52 7.90
C ARG A 341 -19.24 -8.84 6.85
N THR A 342 -20.46 -9.11 7.29
CA THR A 342 -21.61 -9.44 6.47
C THR A 342 -22.78 -8.50 6.78
N GLY A 343 -23.67 -8.30 5.82
CA GLY A 343 -24.83 -7.43 5.96
C GLY A 343 -25.51 -7.21 4.61
N GLU A 344 -26.25 -6.12 4.49
CA GLU A 344 -26.82 -5.67 3.21
C GLU A 344 -26.19 -4.32 2.86
N ASN A 345 -25.64 -4.18 1.64
CA ASN A 345 -25.07 -2.94 1.11
C ASN A 345 -24.16 -2.20 2.11
N LEU A 346 -23.10 -2.88 2.51
CA LEU A 346 -22.20 -2.46 3.59
C LEU A 346 -21.46 -1.15 3.27
N ASP A 347 -21.34 -0.27 4.26
CA ASP A 347 -20.32 0.80 4.29
C ASP A 347 -19.26 0.41 5.33
N THR A 348 -18.09 0.00 4.86
CA THR A 348 -17.01 -0.59 5.65
C THR A 348 -15.75 0.23 5.51
N LEU A 349 -15.18 0.62 6.65
CA LEU A 349 -13.86 1.25 6.75
C LEU A 349 -12.98 0.41 7.66
N PHE A 350 -12.26 -0.56 7.10
CA PHE A 350 -11.25 -1.28 7.86
C PHE A 350 -10.12 -0.31 8.19
N THR A 351 -9.84 -0.15 9.49
CA THR A 351 -8.77 0.73 9.97
C THR A 351 -7.72 -0.11 10.68
N THR A 352 -6.53 -0.19 10.10
CA THR A 352 -5.47 -1.09 10.56
C THR A 352 -4.16 -0.33 10.76
N VAL A 353 -3.50 -0.53 11.89
CA VAL A 353 -2.14 -0.05 12.14
C VAL A 353 -1.16 -1.22 11.97
N PHE A 354 -0.15 -1.00 11.15
CA PHE A 354 0.96 -1.91 10.92
C PHE A 354 2.22 -1.38 11.61
N GLU A 355 2.73 -2.14 12.59
CA GLU A 355 3.91 -1.82 13.39
C GLU A 355 5.01 -2.87 13.13
N PRO A 356 5.92 -2.65 12.16
CA PRO A 356 7.12 -3.45 12.03
C PRO A 356 8.09 -3.12 13.17
N TYR A 357 8.51 -4.10 13.97
CA TYR A 357 9.45 -3.86 15.08
C TYR A 357 10.52 -4.95 15.18
N LYS A 358 11.62 -4.60 15.86
CA LYS A 358 12.71 -5.50 16.20
C LYS A 358 12.89 -5.54 17.71
N ASP A 359 13.00 -6.73 18.28
CA ASP A 359 13.20 -7.04 19.71
C ASP A 359 12.06 -6.58 20.66
N SER A 360 11.51 -5.37 20.50
CA SER A 360 10.45 -4.83 21.33
C SER A 360 9.61 -3.79 20.58
N ARG A 361 8.32 -3.76 20.90
CA ARG A 361 7.36 -2.77 20.38
C ARG A 361 7.74 -1.35 20.79
N TYR A 362 7.50 -0.38 19.90
CA TYR A 362 7.67 1.05 20.19
C TYR A 362 6.33 1.78 20.38
N ILE A 363 5.22 1.15 19.97
CA ILE A 363 3.87 1.59 20.27
C ILE A 363 3.39 0.92 21.55
N LYS A 364 2.97 1.74 22.51
CA LYS A 364 2.45 1.30 23.82
C LYS A 364 0.97 0.97 23.74
N SER A 365 0.16 1.83 23.11
CA SER A 365 -1.28 1.64 23.02
C SER A 365 -1.87 2.36 21.80
N MET A 366 -3.05 1.93 21.38
CA MET A 366 -3.82 2.54 20.30
C MET A 366 -5.30 2.58 20.66
N THR A 367 -5.98 3.67 20.32
CA THR A 367 -7.42 3.86 20.52
C THR A 367 -8.02 4.69 19.38
N SER A 368 -9.33 4.60 19.18
CA SER A 368 -10.06 5.52 18.29
C SER A 368 -10.57 6.72 19.11
N PRO A 369 -10.00 7.93 18.98
CA PRO A 369 -10.47 9.10 19.70
C PRO A 369 -11.77 9.65 19.08
N ASP A 370 -12.50 10.43 19.87
CA ASP A 370 -13.74 11.07 19.43
C ASP A 370 -13.48 12.14 18.35
N LEU A 371 -14.38 12.20 17.37
CA LEU A 371 -14.46 13.24 16.34
C LEU A 371 -15.81 13.95 16.44
N GLU A 372 -15.84 15.14 17.04
CA GLU A 372 -17.05 15.96 17.13
C GLU A 372 -17.13 16.93 15.95
N ILE A 373 -18.24 16.95 15.22
CA ILE A 373 -18.45 17.92 14.14
C ILE A 373 -18.68 19.32 14.74
N LEU A 374 -17.78 20.25 14.43
CA LEU A 374 -17.92 21.67 14.79
C LEU A 374 -18.69 22.46 13.73
N SER A 375 -18.46 22.16 12.45
CA SER A 375 -19.14 22.81 11.32
C SER A 375 -19.08 21.98 10.04
N GLY A 376 -19.98 22.24 9.10
CA GLY A 376 -20.16 21.44 7.89
C GLY A 376 -21.22 20.35 8.08
N VAL A 377 -21.48 19.58 7.03
CA VAL A 377 -22.46 18.50 7.04
C VAL A 377 -21.87 17.31 6.30
N GLN A 378 -21.84 16.14 6.95
CA GLN A 378 -21.53 14.88 6.29
C GLN A 378 -22.70 14.46 5.40
N GLY A 379 -22.39 14.09 4.17
CA GLY A 379 -23.29 13.37 3.28
C GLY A 379 -23.52 11.93 3.74
N PRO A 380 -24.46 11.20 3.09
CA PRO A 380 -24.82 9.84 3.48
C PRO A 380 -23.66 8.84 3.33
N ASN A 381 -22.72 9.13 2.42
CA ASN A 381 -21.55 8.30 2.14
C ASN A 381 -20.26 9.00 2.61
N ASP A 382 -20.34 9.95 3.53
CA ASP A 382 -19.14 10.53 4.14
C ASP A 382 -18.78 9.75 5.39
N THR A 383 -17.48 9.56 5.62
CA THR A 383 -16.96 8.93 6.82
C THR A 383 -15.72 9.65 7.31
N ALA A 384 -15.49 9.60 8.61
CA ALA A 384 -14.28 10.07 9.24
C ALA A 384 -13.90 9.15 10.39
N GLN A 385 -12.62 8.87 10.52
CA GLN A 385 -12.06 8.00 11.55
C GLN A 385 -10.73 8.59 12.00
N ALA A 386 -10.40 8.38 13.28
CA ALA A 386 -9.10 8.74 13.80
C ALA A 386 -8.48 7.58 14.57
N VAL A 387 -7.15 7.58 14.61
CA VAL A 387 -6.34 6.68 15.43
C VAL A 387 -5.44 7.53 16.32
N LYS A 388 -5.51 7.29 17.62
CA LYS A 388 -4.61 7.84 18.64
C LYS A 388 -3.60 6.76 19.02
N ILE A 389 -2.31 7.06 18.91
CA ILE A 389 -1.21 6.15 19.19
C ILE A 389 -0.36 6.74 20.31
N GLU A 390 -0.24 6.01 21.41
CA GLU A 390 0.71 6.33 22.47
C GLU A 390 2.00 5.54 22.25
N HIS A 391 3.12 6.23 22.12
CA HIS A 391 4.45 5.61 22.01
C HIS A 391 5.04 5.34 23.38
N VAL A 392 5.93 4.34 23.47
CA VAL A 392 6.65 4.00 24.70
C VAL A 392 7.47 5.18 25.24
N ASN A 393 7.93 6.06 24.36
CA ASN A 393 8.73 7.24 24.71
C ASN A 393 7.92 8.47 25.15
N GLY A 394 6.58 8.36 25.25
CA GLY A 394 5.68 9.43 25.67
C GLY A 394 5.15 10.33 24.54
N ARG A 395 5.59 10.15 23.28
CA ARG A 395 4.98 10.77 22.10
C ARG A 395 3.55 10.24 21.93
N ILE A 396 2.61 11.12 21.56
CA ILE A 396 1.24 10.78 21.19
C ILE A 396 1.00 11.27 19.78
N ASP A 397 0.54 10.37 18.90
CA ASP A 397 0.17 10.69 17.54
C ASP A 397 -1.33 10.57 17.34
N TYR A 398 -1.91 11.50 16.60
CA TYR A 398 -3.27 11.45 16.09
C TYR A 398 -3.20 11.39 14.57
N ILE A 399 -3.80 10.37 13.97
CA ILE A 399 -3.92 10.18 12.53
C ILE A 399 -5.40 10.23 12.20
N ILE A 400 -5.81 11.23 11.42
CA ILE A 400 -7.21 11.50 11.10
C ILE A 400 -7.40 11.29 9.60
N TYR A 401 -8.49 10.61 9.26
CA TYR A 401 -8.98 10.39 7.91
C TYR A 401 -10.41 10.93 7.82
N SER A 402 -10.72 11.66 6.76
CA SER A 402 -12.08 12.11 6.43
C SER A 402 -12.27 12.09 4.93
N THR A 403 -13.37 11.54 4.45
CA THR A 403 -13.70 11.57 3.01
C THR A 403 -14.24 12.92 2.57
N ASN A 404 -14.64 13.77 3.52
CA ASN A 404 -15.16 15.10 3.27
C ASN A 404 -14.27 16.13 3.97
N ASN A 405 -13.43 16.78 3.17
CA ASN A 405 -12.50 17.82 3.60
C ASN A 405 -13.18 19.16 3.96
N SER A 406 -14.49 19.31 3.72
CA SER A 406 -15.26 20.50 4.06
C SER A 406 -15.84 20.46 5.48
N VAL A 407 -15.92 19.28 6.10
CA VAL A 407 -16.39 19.12 7.48
C VAL A 407 -15.23 19.40 8.45
N LYS A 408 -15.51 20.19 9.48
CA LYS A 408 -14.55 20.53 10.52
C LYS A 408 -14.87 19.78 11.80
N TYR A 409 -13.86 19.11 12.35
CA TYR A 409 -13.97 18.28 13.54
C TYR A 409 -13.16 18.86 14.70
N LYS A 410 -13.64 18.68 15.92
CA LYS A 410 -12.86 18.72 17.16
C LYS A 410 -12.39 17.29 17.44
N VAL A 411 -11.08 17.09 17.51
CA VAL A 411 -10.44 15.79 17.72
C VAL A 411 -10.08 15.62 19.18
N ASP A 412 -10.55 14.55 19.82
CA ASP A 412 -10.25 14.19 21.22
C ASP A 412 -10.44 15.36 22.20
N ASN A 413 -11.45 16.22 21.97
CA ASN A 413 -11.70 17.47 22.69
C ASN A 413 -10.49 18.43 22.77
N SER A 414 -9.48 18.25 21.92
CA SER A 414 -8.16 18.85 22.06
C SER A 414 -7.89 19.90 20.98
N PHE A 415 -7.91 19.52 19.71
CA PHE A 415 -7.55 20.39 18.57
C PHE A 415 -8.57 20.26 17.44
N GLU A 416 -8.48 21.12 16.43
CA GLU A 416 -9.39 21.16 15.29
C GLU A 416 -8.75 20.53 14.05
N PHE A 417 -9.56 19.87 13.21
CA PHE A 417 -9.14 19.31 11.93
C PHE A 417 -10.19 19.56 10.85
N GLN A 418 -9.76 19.97 9.66
CA GLN A 418 -10.58 20.08 8.45
C GLN A 418 -9.71 19.76 7.23
N GLY A 419 -9.82 18.55 6.69
CA GLY A 419 -9.05 18.08 5.55
C GLY A 419 -9.33 16.62 5.19
N PHE A 420 -8.53 16.06 4.30
CA PHE A 420 -8.59 14.64 3.94
C PHE A 420 -7.82 13.77 4.94
N VAL A 421 -6.51 14.01 5.10
CA VAL A 421 -5.65 13.36 6.09
C VAL A 421 -5.01 14.40 6.99
N GLY A 422 -5.00 14.14 8.30
CA GLY A 422 -4.28 14.93 9.29
C GLY A 422 -3.37 14.04 10.14
N VAL A 423 -2.15 14.49 10.41
CA VAL A 423 -1.28 13.87 11.43
C VAL A 423 -0.81 14.95 12.39
N PHE A 424 -1.11 14.74 13.66
CA PHE A 424 -0.77 15.64 14.75
C PHE A 424 -0.06 14.88 15.86
N SER A 425 1.17 15.28 16.16
CA SER A 425 2.01 14.61 17.15
C SER A 425 2.43 15.56 18.24
N ILE A 426 2.28 15.12 19.49
CA ILE A 426 2.71 15.87 20.68
C ILE A 426 3.66 15.00 21.51
N LYS A 427 4.71 15.61 22.04
CA LYS A 427 5.54 15.01 23.09
C LYS A 427 5.87 16.06 24.15
N ASP A 428 5.63 15.73 25.42
CA ASP A 428 5.89 16.62 26.56
C ASP A 428 5.23 18.01 26.41
N GLY A 429 4.04 18.06 25.80
CA GLY A 429 3.30 19.29 25.51
C GLY A 429 3.80 20.10 24.31
N ILE A 430 4.82 19.61 23.59
CA ILE A 430 5.40 20.25 22.41
C ILE A 430 4.87 19.56 21.15
N HIS A 431 4.37 20.34 20.19
CA HIS A 431 3.97 19.84 18.88
C HIS A 431 5.24 19.48 18.10
N ILE A 432 5.31 18.26 17.58
CA ILE A 432 6.47 17.75 16.82
C ILE A 432 6.15 17.45 15.36
N ILE A 433 4.89 17.13 15.04
CA ILE A 433 4.41 16.96 13.67
C ILE A 433 3.04 17.64 13.58
N GLU A 434 2.88 18.48 12.57
CA GLU A 434 1.61 19.06 12.14
C GLU A 434 1.54 18.91 10.62
N TYR A 435 0.79 17.91 10.15
CA TYR A 435 0.67 17.58 8.73
C TYR A 435 -0.80 17.55 8.31
N ILE A 436 -1.13 18.25 7.22
CA ILE A 436 -2.46 18.26 6.65
C ILE A 436 -2.40 18.03 5.14
N ASN A 437 -3.22 17.12 4.64
CA ASN A 437 -3.41 16.84 3.23
C ASN A 437 -4.83 17.20 2.80
N ASP A 438 -4.96 17.83 1.62
CA ASP A 438 -6.22 18.33 1.05
C ASP A 438 -7.14 18.93 2.14
N GLY A 439 -6.61 19.93 2.85
CA GLY A 439 -7.25 20.50 4.01
C GLY A 439 -6.85 21.94 4.31
N THR A 440 -7.55 22.54 5.27
CA THR A 440 -7.45 23.96 5.59
C THR A 440 -7.10 24.24 7.05
N THR A 441 -7.35 23.29 7.97
CA THR A 441 -7.11 23.49 9.41
C THR A 441 -6.56 22.23 10.08
N LEU A 442 -5.46 22.36 10.81
CA LEU A 442 -5.00 21.39 11.80
C LEU A 442 -4.39 22.11 13.00
N SER A 443 -5.06 22.05 14.16
CA SER A 443 -4.69 22.85 15.33
C SER A 443 -4.54 24.34 14.97
N ASP A 444 -3.34 24.91 15.12
CA ASP A 444 -3.04 26.31 14.82
C ASP A 444 -2.53 26.51 13.38
N VAL A 445 -2.36 25.41 12.63
CA VAL A 445 -1.90 25.43 11.24
C VAL A 445 -3.10 25.60 10.31
N SER A 446 -2.99 26.58 9.41
CA SER A 446 -3.94 26.79 8.32
C SER A 446 -3.25 26.57 6.97
N GLY A 447 -3.95 25.93 6.03
CA GLY A 447 -3.46 25.66 4.69
C GLY A 447 -4.49 25.99 3.61
N LYS A 448 -4.07 25.86 2.36
CA LYS A 448 -4.97 25.79 1.21
C LYS A 448 -5.06 24.33 0.77
N ASN A 449 -6.27 23.84 0.58
CA ASN A 449 -6.50 22.44 0.26
C ASN A 449 -6.06 22.06 -1.17
N ALA A 450 -6.39 22.90 -2.16
CA ALA A 450 -5.97 22.71 -3.54
C ALA A 450 -5.90 24.02 -4.33
N TYR A 451 -5.08 24.03 -5.39
CA TYR A 451 -5.15 25.02 -6.46
C TYR A 451 -5.85 24.38 -7.66
N THR A 452 -6.83 25.07 -8.23
CA THR A 452 -7.66 24.53 -9.32
C THR A 452 -7.59 25.40 -10.56
N GLY A 453 -7.70 24.76 -11.73
CA GLY A 453 -7.53 25.41 -13.02
C GLY A 453 -7.94 24.50 -14.17
N THR A 454 -7.69 24.97 -15.40
CA THR A 454 -7.95 24.22 -16.63
C THR A 454 -6.65 23.97 -17.38
N VAL A 455 -6.45 22.73 -17.85
CA VAL A 455 -5.34 22.40 -18.75
C VAL A 455 -5.59 23.07 -20.10
N ILE A 456 -4.67 23.91 -20.55
CA ILE A 456 -4.79 24.67 -21.81
C ILE A 456 -3.90 24.12 -22.93
N ASP A 457 -2.79 23.47 -22.59
CA ASP A 457 -1.87 22.89 -23.56
C ASP A 457 -0.98 21.82 -22.90
N PHE A 458 -0.38 20.95 -23.69
CA PHE A 458 0.56 19.94 -23.21
C PHE A 458 1.40 19.37 -24.37
N THR A 459 2.51 18.70 -24.04
CA THR A 459 3.37 18.03 -25.02
C THR A 459 2.60 16.92 -25.78
N ARG A 460 2.59 16.98 -27.12
CA ARG A 460 1.88 16.02 -28.00
C ARG A 460 2.80 15.10 -28.80
N GLU A 461 4.11 15.25 -28.62
CA GLU A 461 5.15 14.46 -29.29
C GLU A 461 5.77 13.49 -28.30
N LEU A 462 6.32 12.38 -28.79
CA LEU A 462 7.06 11.44 -27.95
C LEU A 462 8.43 12.04 -27.65
N THR A 463 8.62 12.47 -26.41
CA THR A 463 9.85 13.08 -25.91
C THR A 463 10.06 12.72 -24.45
N LEU A 464 11.31 12.86 -23.99
CA LEU A 464 11.68 12.71 -22.58
C LEU A 464 11.45 13.99 -21.77
N ASP A 465 11.15 15.11 -22.43
CA ASP A 465 10.89 16.41 -21.79
C ASP A 465 9.43 16.82 -22.00
N ASN A 466 8.56 16.47 -21.06
CA ASN A 466 7.12 16.70 -21.16
C ASN A 466 6.67 17.87 -20.30
N ASN A 467 5.76 18.68 -20.84
CA ASN A 467 5.20 19.83 -20.15
C ASN A 467 3.68 19.87 -20.21
N ILE A 468 3.06 20.41 -19.16
CA ILE A 468 1.62 20.68 -19.06
C ILE A 468 1.44 22.17 -18.77
N LYS A 469 0.59 22.85 -19.56
CA LYS A 469 0.20 24.23 -19.31
C LYS A 469 -1.19 24.30 -18.68
N VAL A 470 -1.30 25.08 -17.62
CA VAL A 470 -2.53 25.23 -16.84
C VAL A 470 -2.86 26.71 -16.70
N ASN A 471 -4.13 27.05 -16.85
CA ASN A 471 -4.69 28.33 -16.44
C ASN A 471 -5.37 28.14 -15.08
N PHE A 472 -4.84 28.74 -14.01
CA PHE A 472 -5.40 28.66 -12.66
C PHE A 472 -6.45 29.74 -12.40
N ASN A 473 -7.38 29.42 -11.49
CA ASN A 473 -8.42 30.34 -11.05
C ASN A 473 -7.90 31.48 -10.15
N GLU A 474 -6.61 31.48 -9.84
CA GLU A 474 -5.93 32.48 -9.03
C GLU A 474 -4.44 32.53 -9.35
N GLU A 475 -3.77 33.59 -8.88
CA GLU A 475 -2.32 33.71 -8.94
C GLU A 475 -1.65 32.87 -7.84
N ILE A 476 -0.57 32.17 -8.20
CA ILE A 476 0.13 31.20 -7.35
C ILE A 476 1.62 31.47 -7.45
N ASP A 477 2.34 31.31 -6.34
CA ASP A 477 3.79 31.19 -6.37
C ASP A 477 4.19 29.80 -6.92
N PRO A 478 4.83 29.69 -8.10
CA PRO A 478 5.16 28.38 -8.68
C PRO A 478 6.01 27.48 -7.77
N GLU A 479 6.82 28.06 -6.87
CA GLU A 479 7.69 27.27 -5.99
C GLU A 479 6.91 26.34 -5.06
N VAL A 480 5.68 26.70 -4.66
CA VAL A 480 4.85 25.87 -3.76
C VAL A 480 4.29 24.61 -4.43
N LEU A 481 4.38 24.53 -5.76
CA LEU A 481 3.87 23.42 -6.56
C LEU A 481 4.93 22.37 -6.86
N ILE A 482 6.21 22.69 -6.68
CA ILE A 482 7.32 21.76 -6.96
C ILE A 482 7.22 20.56 -6.01
N GLU A 483 7.44 19.36 -6.53
CA GLU A 483 7.24 18.06 -5.86
C GLU A 483 5.79 17.71 -5.52
N LYS A 484 4.82 18.59 -5.79
CA LYS A 484 3.39 18.27 -5.68
C LYS A 484 2.89 17.57 -6.93
N TYR A 485 1.66 17.07 -6.86
CA TYR A 485 1.02 16.34 -7.94
C TYR A 485 -0.11 17.17 -8.55
N ILE A 486 -0.19 17.16 -9.87
CA ILE A 486 -1.37 17.63 -10.60
C ILE A 486 -2.29 16.43 -10.89
N TYR A 487 -3.57 16.60 -10.57
CA TYR A 487 -4.64 15.64 -10.84
C TYR A 487 -5.55 16.21 -11.93
N ILE A 488 -5.58 15.57 -13.09
CA ILE A 488 -6.29 16.03 -14.28
C ILE A 488 -7.50 15.13 -14.52
N GLU A 489 -8.69 15.73 -14.53
CA GLU A 489 -9.90 15.06 -15.00
C GLU A 489 -9.77 14.70 -16.48
N ASN A 490 -9.64 13.41 -16.78
CA ASN A 490 -9.44 12.91 -18.14
C ASN A 490 -10.51 11.89 -18.53
N ASN A 491 -11.77 12.33 -18.58
CA ASN A 491 -12.94 11.49 -18.89
C ASN A 491 -12.90 10.83 -20.30
N ARG A 492 -11.88 11.12 -21.13
CA ARG A 492 -11.69 10.58 -22.47
C ARG A 492 -10.57 9.53 -22.56
N SER A 493 -9.89 9.26 -21.45
CA SER A 493 -8.81 8.27 -21.38
C SER A 493 -9.12 7.23 -20.31
N PRO A 494 -8.82 5.95 -20.56
CA PRO A 494 -8.79 4.94 -19.51
C PRO A 494 -7.58 5.08 -18.56
N GLU A 495 -6.60 5.92 -18.92
CA GLU A 495 -5.33 6.11 -18.20
C GLU A 495 -5.40 7.30 -17.23
N ASN A 496 -4.63 7.21 -16.14
CA ASN A 496 -4.60 8.22 -15.08
C ASN A 496 -3.91 9.53 -15.51
N GLY A 497 -4.57 10.67 -15.29
CA GLY A 497 -4.02 12.00 -15.51
C GLY A 497 -3.31 12.57 -14.29
N VAL A 498 -2.40 11.82 -13.68
CA VAL A 498 -1.74 12.21 -12.42
C VAL A 498 -0.23 12.28 -12.63
N TYR A 499 0.35 13.45 -12.39
CA TYR A 499 1.75 13.75 -12.71
C TYR A 499 2.43 14.52 -11.59
N ARG A 500 3.69 14.18 -11.30
CA ARG A 500 4.55 14.94 -10.39
C ARG A 500 5.06 16.19 -11.09
N ILE A 501 5.02 17.32 -10.41
CA ILE A 501 5.54 18.61 -10.91
C ILE A 501 7.01 18.70 -10.52
N LEU A 502 7.92 18.55 -11.49
CA LEU A 502 9.37 18.63 -11.27
C LEU A 502 9.85 20.08 -11.25
N SER A 503 9.22 20.94 -12.06
CA SER A 503 9.39 22.38 -12.00
C SER A 503 8.13 23.09 -12.46
N ALA A 504 7.95 24.33 -12.02
CA ALA A 504 6.82 25.16 -12.41
C ALA A 504 7.31 26.57 -12.76
N LYS A 505 6.79 27.14 -13.84
CA LYS A 505 7.06 28.53 -14.23
C LYS A 505 5.80 29.28 -14.56
N LYS A 506 5.74 30.53 -14.12
CA LYS A 506 4.68 31.47 -14.47
C LYS A 506 4.94 32.06 -15.86
N ILE A 507 3.99 31.90 -16.78
CA ILE A 507 4.06 32.43 -18.15
C ILE A 507 3.40 33.80 -18.24
N SER A 508 2.20 33.91 -17.65
CA SER A 508 1.41 35.14 -17.51
C SER A 508 0.65 35.11 -16.19
N ASN A 509 -0.28 36.06 -15.92
CA ASN A 509 -0.91 36.19 -14.59
C ASN A 509 -1.48 34.86 -14.04
N GLU A 510 -2.22 34.13 -14.86
CA GLU A 510 -2.93 32.91 -14.48
C GLU A 510 -2.41 31.67 -15.24
N GLU A 511 -1.46 31.84 -16.17
CA GLU A 511 -0.93 30.73 -16.97
C GLU A 511 0.43 30.25 -16.45
N TYR A 512 0.52 28.94 -16.23
CA TYR A 512 1.69 28.27 -15.70
C TYR A 512 2.05 27.09 -16.60
N GLU A 513 3.33 26.80 -16.69
CA GLU A 513 3.84 25.61 -17.36
C GLU A 513 4.59 24.75 -16.34
N PHE A 514 4.25 23.46 -16.33
CA PHE A 514 4.81 22.44 -15.45
C PHE A 514 5.64 21.47 -16.25
N ASP A 515 6.87 21.24 -15.80
CA ASP A 515 7.70 20.15 -16.26
C ASP A 515 7.31 18.88 -15.49
N VAL A 516 7.00 17.81 -16.22
CA VAL A 516 6.64 16.49 -15.69
C VAL A 516 7.62 15.40 -16.12
N GLY A 517 8.77 15.80 -16.68
CA GLY A 517 9.88 14.92 -17.04
C GLY A 517 9.55 13.95 -18.16
N ASP A 518 9.98 12.70 -18.00
CA ASP A 518 9.92 11.63 -18.99
C ASP A 518 8.59 10.87 -19.02
N VAL A 519 7.62 11.29 -18.20
CA VAL A 519 6.28 10.71 -18.20
C VAL A 519 5.51 11.17 -19.43
N THR A 520 5.17 10.23 -20.31
CA THR A 520 4.43 10.55 -21.54
C THR A 520 3.00 11.00 -21.25
N LEU A 521 2.55 12.00 -22.01
CA LEU A 521 1.18 12.50 -22.02
C LEU A 521 0.34 11.90 -23.17
N ILE A 522 0.98 11.05 -23.98
CA ILE A 522 0.35 10.40 -25.14
C ILE A 522 -0.24 9.08 -24.69
N ARG A 523 -1.57 8.98 -24.74
CA ARG A 523 -2.31 7.77 -24.32
C ARG A 523 -2.06 6.55 -25.21
N SER A 524 -1.94 6.76 -26.52
CA SER A 524 -1.80 5.72 -27.53
C SER A 524 -1.49 6.35 -28.87
N TYR A 525 -0.89 5.57 -29.78
CA TYR A 525 -0.88 5.90 -31.19
C TYR A 525 -2.30 5.92 -31.78
N TYR A 526 -2.49 6.67 -32.86
CA TYR A 526 -3.75 6.67 -33.61
C TYR A 526 -3.96 5.34 -34.35
N ASP A 527 -2.88 4.81 -34.93
CA ASP A 527 -2.81 3.45 -35.48
C ASP A 527 -1.66 2.70 -34.80
N ALA A 528 -1.98 1.62 -34.08
CA ALA A 528 -0.99 0.81 -33.37
C ALA A 528 -0.05 0.03 -34.31
N ASN A 529 -0.35 -0.03 -35.61
CA ASN A 529 0.50 -0.68 -36.62
C ASN A 529 1.38 0.31 -37.38
N ASP A 530 1.24 1.61 -37.11
CA ASP A 530 2.07 2.63 -37.72
C ASP A 530 3.42 2.68 -36.99
N ILE A 531 4.37 1.90 -37.52
CA ILE A 531 5.77 1.81 -37.05
C ILE A 531 6.70 2.79 -37.80
N SER A 532 6.13 3.74 -38.56
CA SER A 532 6.89 4.62 -39.45
C SER A 532 7.75 5.67 -38.75
#